data_AF-A0A6C0JHI3-F1
#
_entry.id   AF-A0A6C0JHI3-F1
#
_cell.length_a   1.000
_cell.length_b   1.000
_cell.length_c   1.000
_cell.angle_alpha   90.00
_cell.angle_beta   90.00
_cell.angle_gamma   90.00
#
_symmetry.space_group_name_H-M   'P 1'
#
loop_
_entity.id
_entity.type
_entity.pdbx_description
1 polymer ?
#
loop_
_entity_poly.entity_id
_entity_poly.type
_entity_poly.pdbx_seq_one_letter_code
_entity_poly.pdbx_strand_id
1 'polypeptide(L)'
;MSFDEGFQYYNDEEDDEGEFVMFNARDGFADDSTDFSSVSTIRKKQRKQYEELKQIDKGYHKIKIGDRFDKSQIELYSTGDAPGTLVRDAVTGSRYKEFRVGTLYEHLFYKAKLVCGVKSTESVTFFFDSPEQFERVLKTTVSQLAKERWTNKCAEIKTRFTN
;
A
#
# COMPACT_ATOMS: atom_id res chain seq x y z
N MET A 1 57.64 -7.35 18.72
CA MET A 1 56.35 -7.26 19.44
C MET A 1 55.25 -7.47 18.43
N SER A 2 54.83 -8.72 18.33
CA SER A 2 53.69 -9.20 17.56
C SER A 2 52.42 -8.98 18.40
N PHE A 3 51.40 -8.38 17.80
CA PHE A 3 50.05 -8.37 18.35
C PHE A 3 49.13 -8.92 17.26
N ASP A 4 48.72 -10.15 17.49
CA ASP A 4 47.81 -10.97 16.74
C ASP A 4 46.48 -10.87 17.52
N GLU A 5 45.46 -10.24 16.96
CA GLU A 5 44.11 -10.28 17.54
C GLU A 5 43.09 -10.50 16.42
N GLY A 6 42.56 -11.72 16.43
CA GLY A 6 41.70 -12.30 15.41
C GLY A 6 40.26 -11.79 15.44
N PHE A 7 39.64 -11.91 14.27
CA PHE A 7 38.21 -11.80 14.04
C PHE A 7 37.45 -12.91 14.79
N GLN A 8 36.42 -12.55 15.55
CA GLN A 8 35.36 -13.49 15.97
C GLN A 8 34.08 -13.18 15.18
N TYR A 9 33.78 -14.05 14.22
CA TYR A 9 32.45 -14.22 13.65
C TYR A 9 31.63 -15.05 14.64
N TYR A 10 30.53 -14.50 15.17
CA TYR A 10 29.47 -15.30 15.78
C TYR A 10 28.46 -15.66 14.70
N ASN A 11 28.43 -16.94 14.33
CA ASN A 11 27.29 -17.60 13.70
C ASN A 11 26.29 -17.93 14.81
N ASP A 12 25.08 -17.38 14.73
CA ASP A 12 23.89 -17.96 15.37
C ASP A 12 22.95 -18.36 14.24
N GLU A 13 23.13 -19.60 13.77
CA GLU A 13 22.06 -20.41 13.19
C GLU A 13 21.25 -20.96 14.38
N GLU A 14 20.08 -20.39 14.64
CA GLU A 14 19.02 -21.14 15.31
C GLU A 14 17.76 -21.07 14.43
N ASP A 15 17.48 -22.22 13.83
CA ASP A 15 16.24 -22.58 13.16
C ASP A 15 15.07 -22.45 14.16
N ASP A 16 14.25 -21.41 14.01
CA ASP A 16 12.94 -21.34 14.65
C ASP A 16 11.87 -21.60 13.57
N GLU A 17 11.58 -22.89 13.40
CA GLU A 17 10.50 -23.46 12.58
C GLU A 17 9.13 -23.01 13.16
N GLY A 18 8.81 -21.73 12.98
CA GLY A 18 7.55 -21.14 13.39
C GLY A 18 6.40 -21.65 12.53
N GLU A 19 5.76 -22.74 12.98
CA GLU A 19 4.58 -23.35 12.37
C GLU A 19 3.46 -22.32 12.15
N PHE A 20 3.18 -22.02 10.87
CA PHE A 20 2.12 -21.08 10.46
C PHE A 20 0.73 -21.73 10.62
N VAL A 21 0.14 -21.59 11.81
CA VAL A 21 -1.26 -21.98 12.04
C VAL A 21 -2.23 -20.99 11.41
N MET A 22 -2.66 -21.27 10.18
CA MET A 22 -3.89 -20.70 9.60
C MET A 22 -5.10 -21.21 10.39
N PHE A 23 -5.66 -20.36 11.26
CA PHE A 23 -6.95 -20.64 11.89
C PHE A 23 -8.07 -20.43 10.86
N ASN A 24 -8.55 -21.53 10.28
CA ASN A 24 -9.77 -21.54 9.46
C ASN A 24 -10.98 -21.24 10.34
N ALA A 25 -11.61 -20.08 10.13
CA ALA A 25 -12.86 -19.71 10.76
C ALA A 25 -14.03 -20.52 10.18
N ARG A 26 -14.16 -21.78 10.59
CA ARG A 26 -15.41 -22.55 10.43
C ARG A 26 -15.51 -23.70 11.43
N ASP A 27 -15.94 -23.38 12.64
CA ASP A 27 -17.03 -24.04 13.38
C ASP A 27 -16.93 -23.78 14.89
N GLY A 28 -18.10 -23.74 15.53
CA GLY A 28 -18.23 -24.19 16.92
C GLY A 28 -18.40 -23.10 17.97
N PHE A 29 -19.65 -22.78 18.27
CA PHE A 29 -20.07 -22.33 19.60
C PHE A 29 -19.53 -23.29 20.68
N ALA A 30 -18.75 -22.78 21.64
CA ALA A 30 -18.64 -23.34 22.98
C ALA A 30 -18.27 -22.23 23.97
N ASP A 31 -19.18 -22.05 24.91
CA ASP A 31 -19.17 -21.27 26.13
C ASP A 31 -17.94 -21.57 27.01
N ASP A 32 -17.15 -20.55 27.37
CA ASP A 32 -16.61 -20.39 28.73
C ASP A 32 -15.95 -19.02 28.92
N SER A 33 -16.28 -18.41 30.05
CA SER A 33 -15.87 -17.10 30.54
C SER A 33 -14.37 -17.00 30.84
N THR A 34 -13.55 -16.54 29.88
CA THR A 34 -12.17 -16.13 30.17
C THR A 34 -11.74 -14.87 29.41
N ASP A 35 -11.54 -13.81 30.20
CA ASP A 35 -10.57 -12.72 30.03
C ASP A 35 -10.67 -11.81 28.79
N PHE A 36 -11.54 -10.80 28.88
CA PHE A 36 -11.68 -9.70 27.92
C PHE A 36 -10.39 -8.86 27.74
N SER A 37 -9.44 -8.94 28.68
CA SER A 37 -8.23 -8.09 28.67
C SER A 37 -7.15 -8.57 27.68
N SER A 38 -7.01 -9.89 27.50
CA SER A 38 -5.95 -10.51 26.69
C SER A 38 -6.16 -10.31 25.18
N VAL A 39 -7.41 -10.39 24.73
CA VAL A 39 -7.82 -10.16 23.34
C VAL A 39 -7.43 -8.75 22.88
N SER A 40 -7.50 -7.76 23.78
CA SER A 40 -7.16 -6.36 23.47
C SER A 40 -5.66 -6.18 23.23
N THR A 41 -4.81 -6.90 23.97
CA THR A 41 -3.35 -6.81 23.91
C THR A 41 -2.80 -7.53 22.67
N ILE A 42 -3.36 -8.70 22.34
CA ILE A 42 -3.00 -9.47 21.14
C ILE A 42 -3.32 -8.65 19.88
N ARG A 43 -4.53 -8.07 19.79
CA ARG A 43 -4.94 -7.23 18.66
C ARG A 43 -4.04 -5.99 18.49
N LYS A 44 -3.64 -5.35 19.59
CA LYS A 44 -2.71 -4.20 19.57
C LYS A 44 -1.33 -4.60 19.06
N LYS A 45 -0.79 -5.73 19.52
CA LYS A 45 0.51 -6.26 19.07
C LYS A 45 0.48 -6.60 17.57
N GLN A 46 -0.56 -7.31 17.12
CA GLN A 46 -0.74 -7.66 15.70
C GLN A 46 -0.85 -6.42 14.81
N ARG A 47 -1.61 -5.40 15.23
CA ARG A 47 -1.72 -4.14 14.47
C ARG A 47 -0.37 -3.43 14.36
N LYS A 48 0.41 -3.37 15.45
CA LYS A 48 1.74 -2.75 15.45
C LYS A 48 2.68 -3.47 14.49
N GLN A 49 2.73 -4.80 14.55
CA GLN A 49 3.53 -5.61 13.62
C GLN A 49 3.13 -5.37 12.16
N TYR A 50 1.84 -5.26 11.88
CA TYR A 50 1.34 -4.96 10.52
C TYR A 50 1.70 -3.54 10.05
N GLU A 51 1.66 -2.55 10.95
CA GLU A 51 2.10 -1.17 10.65
C GLU A 51 3.61 -1.08 10.40
N GLU A 52 4.42 -1.90 11.10
CA GLU A 52 5.87 -2.00 10.88
C GLU A 52 6.18 -2.66 9.52
N LEU A 53 5.49 -3.75 9.18
CA LEU A 53 5.62 -4.41 7.87
C LEU A 53 5.32 -3.46 6.70
N LYS A 54 4.32 -2.58 6.83
CA LYS A 54 4.02 -1.56 5.82
C LYS A 54 5.15 -0.56 5.62
N GLN A 55 5.84 -0.18 6.70
CA GLN A 55 6.90 0.83 6.66
C GLN A 55 8.19 0.32 6.01
N ILE A 56 8.36 -1.00 5.92
CA ILE A 56 9.47 -1.63 5.19
C ILE A 56 9.28 -1.47 3.66
N ASP A 57 8.05 -1.29 3.20
CA ASP A 57 7.75 -1.12 1.79
C ASP A 57 8.22 0.25 1.28
N LYS A 58 9.19 0.25 0.35
CA LYS A 58 9.75 1.45 -0.28
C LYS A 58 8.69 2.32 -0.97
N GLY A 59 7.58 1.73 -1.40
CA GLY A 59 6.47 2.43 -2.05
C GLY A 59 5.36 2.86 -1.10
N TYR A 60 5.49 2.67 0.22
CA TYR A 60 4.47 3.08 1.18
C TYR A 60 4.69 4.53 1.62
N HIS A 61 3.63 5.34 1.51
CA HIS A 61 3.62 6.75 1.84
C HIS A 61 2.52 7.02 2.86
N LYS A 62 2.88 7.69 3.95
CA LYS A 62 1.94 8.07 5.02
C LYS A 62 1.88 9.59 5.09
N ILE A 63 0.84 10.15 4.48
CA ILE A 63 0.64 11.59 4.32
C ILE A 63 -0.35 12.06 5.38
N LYS A 64 -0.07 13.19 6.03
CA LYS A 64 -1.02 13.85 6.92
C LYS A 64 -1.67 15.00 6.15
N ILE A 65 -2.96 14.90 5.90
CA ILE A 65 -3.76 15.92 5.20
C ILE A 65 -4.82 16.45 6.17
N GLY A 66 -4.96 17.76 6.20
CA GLY A 66 -5.97 18.43 7.01
C GLY A 66 -5.41 19.65 7.73
N ASP A 67 -6.33 20.46 8.22
CA ASP A 67 -6.01 21.73 8.86
C ASP A 67 -5.47 21.52 10.28
N ARG A 68 -5.09 22.62 10.96
CA ARG A 68 -4.50 22.57 12.31
C ARG A 68 -5.30 21.72 13.32
N PHE A 69 -6.62 21.61 13.14
CA PHE A 69 -7.55 20.94 14.04
C PHE A 69 -7.92 19.50 13.64
N ASP A 70 -8.03 19.18 12.35
CA ASP A 70 -8.44 17.85 11.87
C ASP A 70 -7.38 17.23 10.96
N LYS A 71 -6.35 16.65 11.58
CA LYS A 71 -5.27 15.97 10.86
C LYS A 71 -5.70 14.55 10.54
N SER A 72 -6.05 14.31 9.28
CA SER A 72 -6.30 12.96 8.78
C SER A 72 -5.02 12.35 8.27
N GLN A 73 -4.75 11.12 8.69
CA GLN A 73 -3.64 10.35 8.18
C GLN A 73 -4.13 9.45 7.05
N ILE A 74 -3.47 9.58 5.91
CA ILE A 74 -3.77 8.81 4.71
C ILE A 74 -2.55 7.96 4.39
N GLU A 75 -2.82 6.72 4.01
CA GLU A 75 -1.84 5.74 3.60
C GLU A 75 -1.99 5.53 2.10
N LEU A 76 -0.90 5.68 1.36
CA LEU A 76 -0.88 5.53 -0.09
C LEU A 76 0.28 4.65 -0.53
N TYR A 77 0.07 3.91 -1.60
CA TYR A 77 1.10 3.09 -2.21
C TYR A 77 1.47 3.61 -3.60
N SER A 78 2.74 3.91 -3.81
CA SER A 78 3.23 4.38 -5.09
C SER A 78 3.58 3.25 -6.03
N THR A 79 3.49 3.55 -7.32
CA THR A 79 4.02 2.71 -8.39
C THR A 79 5.17 3.43 -9.08
N GLY A 80 6.18 2.67 -9.52
CA GLY A 80 7.28 3.22 -10.31
C GLY A 80 6.81 3.73 -11.67
N ASP A 81 7.41 4.82 -12.14
CA ASP A 81 7.11 5.41 -13.46
C ASP A 81 7.76 4.64 -14.63
N ALA A 82 8.62 3.66 -14.34
CA ALA A 82 9.31 2.91 -15.37
C ALA A 82 8.33 1.99 -16.14
N PRO A 83 8.40 1.97 -17.49
CA PRO A 83 7.55 1.10 -18.29
C PRO A 83 7.82 -0.38 -17.95
N GLY A 84 6.77 -1.20 -17.95
CA GLY A 84 6.83 -2.61 -17.55
C GLY A 84 6.64 -2.87 -16.06
N THR A 85 6.64 -1.83 -15.22
CA THR A 85 6.31 -1.95 -13.78
C THR A 85 4.85 -2.38 -13.62
N LEU A 86 4.57 -3.29 -12.68
CA LEU A 86 3.19 -3.69 -12.36
C LEU A 86 2.44 -2.52 -11.72
N VAL A 87 1.24 -2.24 -12.21
CA VAL A 87 0.37 -1.22 -11.62
C VAL A 87 -0.02 -1.66 -10.23
N ARG A 88 0.17 -0.76 -9.25
CA ARG A 88 -0.23 -0.96 -7.86
C ARG A 88 -1.35 0.00 -7.51
N ASP A 89 -2.41 -0.51 -6.92
CA ASP A 89 -3.49 0.31 -6.37
C ASP A 89 -2.95 1.18 -5.23
N ALA A 90 -3.21 2.48 -5.32
CA ALA A 90 -2.79 3.46 -4.36
C ALA A 90 -3.42 3.28 -2.98
N VAL A 91 -4.61 2.68 -2.89
CA VAL A 91 -5.34 2.52 -1.61
C VAL A 91 -5.02 1.19 -0.94
N THR A 92 -5.22 0.07 -1.64
CA THR A 92 -5.01 -1.26 -1.05
C THR A 92 -3.54 -1.71 -1.11
N GLY A 93 -2.75 -1.14 -2.02
CA GLY A 93 -1.39 -1.60 -2.27
C GLY A 93 -1.32 -2.91 -3.07
N SER A 94 -2.43 -3.43 -3.58
CA SER A 94 -2.48 -4.63 -4.41
C SER A 94 -1.84 -4.38 -5.77
N ARG A 95 -1.04 -5.34 -6.27
CA ARG A 95 -0.44 -5.27 -7.62
C ARG A 95 -1.27 -6.09 -8.60
N TYR A 96 -1.66 -5.47 -9.70
CA TYR A 96 -2.33 -6.17 -10.78
C TYR A 96 -1.30 -6.83 -11.69
N LYS A 97 -1.38 -8.16 -11.84
CA LYS A 97 -0.41 -8.92 -12.65
C LYS A 97 -0.51 -8.63 -14.15
N GLU A 98 -1.72 -8.29 -14.60
CA GLU A 98 -2.05 -8.09 -16.02
C GLU A 98 -1.80 -6.65 -16.48
N PHE A 99 -1.75 -5.70 -15.54
CA PHE A 99 -1.63 -4.28 -15.86
C PHE A 99 -0.22 -3.77 -15.60
N ARG A 100 0.39 -3.19 -16.63
CA ARG A 100 1.75 -2.65 -16.60
C ARG A 100 1.78 -1.19 -17.01
N VAL A 101 2.64 -0.42 -16.36
CA VAL A 101 2.94 0.97 -16.72
C VAL A 101 3.52 1.01 -18.14
N GLY A 102 3.07 1.98 -18.94
CA GLY A 102 3.42 2.13 -20.35
C GLY A 102 2.55 1.31 -21.32
N THR A 103 1.60 0.52 -20.83
CA THR A 103 0.63 -0.18 -21.68
C THR A 103 -0.68 0.60 -21.81
N LEU A 104 -1.51 0.25 -22.79
CA LEU A 104 -2.84 0.84 -22.96
C LEU A 104 -3.73 0.66 -21.71
N TYR A 105 -3.50 -0.40 -20.93
CA TYR A 105 -4.25 -0.68 -19.71
C TYR A 105 -3.98 0.33 -18.59
N GLU A 106 -2.85 1.04 -18.61
CA GLU A 106 -2.54 2.08 -17.63
C GLU A 106 -3.64 3.15 -17.59
N HIS A 107 -4.24 3.45 -18.74
CA HIS A 107 -5.26 4.46 -18.88
C HIS A 107 -6.63 4.06 -18.32
N LEU A 108 -6.83 2.80 -17.93
CA LEU A 108 -8.04 2.35 -17.23
C LEU A 108 -8.08 2.89 -15.79
N PHE A 109 -6.92 3.25 -15.25
CA PHE A 109 -6.76 3.78 -13.90
C PHE A 109 -6.64 5.30 -13.95
N TYR A 110 -7.14 5.95 -12.90
CA TYR A 110 -6.92 7.36 -12.67
C TYR A 110 -5.50 7.57 -12.13
N LYS A 111 -4.61 8.04 -13.00
CA LYS A 111 -3.20 8.33 -12.68
C LYS A 111 -3.08 9.71 -12.05
N ALA A 112 -2.51 9.78 -10.86
CA ALA A 112 -2.17 11.03 -10.19
C ALA A 112 -0.70 11.06 -9.78
N LYS A 113 -0.04 12.19 -10.02
CA LYS A 113 1.35 12.42 -9.61
C LYS A 113 1.38 13.48 -8.52
N LEU A 114 1.91 13.13 -7.36
CA LEU A 114 2.14 14.09 -6.28
C LEU A 114 3.57 14.62 -6.38
N VAL A 115 3.67 15.94 -6.51
CA VAL A 115 4.93 16.68 -6.50
C VAL A 115 4.95 17.53 -5.23
N CYS A 116 4.88 16.87 -4.08
CA CYS A 116 5.02 17.54 -2.80
C CYS A 116 6.49 17.41 -2.39
N GLY A 117 7.31 18.41 -2.75
CA GLY A 117 8.77 18.42 -2.54
C GLY A 117 9.23 18.48 -1.07
N VAL A 118 8.42 17.97 -0.15
CA VAL A 118 8.62 18.07 1.30
C VAL A 118 9.50 16.93 1.84
N LYS A 119 9.66 15.82 1.10
CA LYS A 119 10.45 14.66 1.57
C LYS A 119 11.25 13.89 0.52
N SER A 120 10.89 13.94 -0.76
CA SER A 120 11.70 13.34 -1.84
C SER A 120 11.75 14.30 -3.03
N THR A 121 12.94 14.42 -3.62
CA THR A 121 13.14 15.12 -4.91
C THR A 121 12.39 14.40 -6.05
N GLU A 122 12.00 13.15 -5.82
CA GLU A 122 11.32 12.31 -6.80
C GLU A 122 9.82 12.53 -6.76
N SER A 123 9.24 12.77 -7.94
CA SER A 123 7.79 12.79 -8.13
C SER A 123 7.22 11.39 -7.99
N VAL A 124 6.17 11.24 -7.18
CA VAL A 124 5.59 9.93 -6.90
C VAL A 124 4.27 9.76 -7.65
N THR A 125 4.10 8.62 -8.31
CA THR A 125 2.91 8.30 -9.09
C THR A 125 2.03 7.29 -8.36
N PHE A 126 0.73 7.57 -8.37
CA PHE A 126 -0.34 6.80 -7.75
C PHE A 126 -1.38 6.44 -8.81
N PHE A 127 -1.91 5.23 -8.72
CA PHE A 127 -2.98 4.74 -9.57
C PHE A 127 -4.21 4.46 -8.71
N PHE A 128 -5.33 5.08 -9.08
CA PHE A 128 -6.62 4.91 -8.43
C PHE A 128 -7.59 4.26 -9.41
N ASP A 129 -8.59 3.54 -8.92
CA ASP A 129 -9.61 2.92 -9.75
C ASP A 129 -10.53 3.98 -10.38
N SER A 130 -10.77 5.08 -9.67
CA SER A 130 -11.64 6.16 -10.12
C SER A 130 -11.20 7.53 -9.61
N PRO A 131 -11.56 8.63 -10.29
CA PRO A 131 -11.29 9.98 -9.79
C PRO A 131 -12.02 10.26 -8.47
N GLU A 132 -13.19 9.66 -8.22
CA GLU A 132 -13.92 9.78 -6.95
C GLU A 132 -13.17 9.10 -5.79
N GLN A 133 -12.48 7.98 -6.07
CA GLN A 133 -11.61 7.34 -5.07
C GLN A 133 -10.46 8.28 -4.70
N PHE A 134 -9.85 8.94 -5.68
CA PHE A 134 -8.82 9.95 -5.45
C PHE A 134 -9.33 11.13 -4.61
N GLU A 135 -10.51 11.68 -4.94
CA GLU A 135 -11.15 12.77 -4.19
C GLU A 135 -11.38 12.39 -2.73
N ARG A 136 -11.93 11.20 -2.48
CA ARG A 136 -12.21 10.69 -1.13
C ARG A 136 -10.94 10.51 -0.32
N VAL A 137 -9.91 9.93 -0.92
CA VAL A 137 -8.66 9.60 -0.24
C VAL A 137 -7.87 10.86 0.09
N LEU A 138 -7.71 11.78 -0.86
CA LEU A 138 -6.95 13.02 -0.63
C LEU A 138 -7.78 14.17 -0.07
N LYS A 139 -9.09 13.97 0.14
CA LYS A 139 -10.03 15.00 0.61
C LYS A 139 -9.98 16.26 -0.26
N THR A 140 -9.89 16.06 -1.57
CA THR A 140 -9.82 17.12 -2.57
C THR A 140 -10.96 16.98 -3.56
N THR A 141 -11.24 18.03 -4.33
CA THR A 141 -12.22 17.99 -5.42
C THR A 141 -11.49 18.05 -6.75
N VAL A 142 -11.81 17.12 -7.65
CA VAL A 142 -11.34 17.09 -9.04
C VAL A 142 -12.38 17.81 -9.90
N SER A 143 -11.91 18.63 -10.84
CA SER A 143 -12.81 19.34 -11.75
C SER A 143 -13.61 18.38 -12.62
N GLN A 144 -14.86 18.75 -12.89
CA GLN A 144 -15.76 17.94 -13.70
C GLN A 144 -15.18 17.61 -15.08
N LEU A 145 -14.53 18.60 -15.70
CA LEU A 145 -13.85 18.45 -16.98
C LEU A 145 -12.72 17.40 -16.94
N ALA A 146 -11.97 17.31 -15.84
CA ALA A 146 -10.93 16.28 -15.70
C ALA A 146 -11.54 14.87 -15.56
N LYS A 147 -12.65 14.74 -14.83
CA LYS A 147 -13.41 13.49 -14.71
C LYS A 147 -13.93 13.02 -16.06
N GLU A 148 -14.55 13.93 -16.83
CA GLU A 148 -15.05 13.63 -18.17
C GLU A 148 -13.95 13.20 -19.14
N ARG A 149 -12.80 13.90 -19.14
CA ARG A 149 -11.64 13.51 -19.96
C ARG A 149 -11.16 12.10 -19.65
N TRP A 150 -11.07 11.75 -18.38
CA TRP A 150 -10.69 10.40 -17.97
C TRP A 150 -11.73 9.37 -18.39
N THR A 151 -13.02 9.61 -18.13
CA THR A 151 -14.11 8.70 -18.48
C THR A 151 -14.16 8.42 -19.98
N ASN A 152 -14.01 9.46 -20.81
CA ASN A 152 -13.98 9.30 -22.27
C ASN A 152 -12.80 8.44 -22.72
N LYS A 153 -11.62 8.64 -22.13
CA LYS A 153 -10.43 7.85 -22.43
C LYS A 153 -10.58 6.39 -21.99
N CYS A 154 -11.12 6.15 -20.80
CA CYS A 154 -11.44 4.82 -20.31
C CYS A 154 -12.43 4.09 -21.22
N ALA A 155 -13.47 4.79 -21.68
CA ALA A 155 -14.47 4.23 -22.58
C ALA A 155 -13.86 3.82 -23.93
N GLU A 156 -13.04 4.69 -24.54
CA GLU A 156 -12.35 4.39 -25.81
C GLU A 156 -11.45 3.16 -25.71
N ILE A 157 -10.78 2.98 -24.58
CA ILE A 157 -9.86 1.87 -24.39
C ILE A 157 -10.63 0.57 -24.15
N LYS A 158 -11.70 0.62 -23.36
CA LYS A 158 -12.58 -0.54 -23.15
C LYS A 158 -13.20 -1.05 -24.45
N THR A 159 -13.61 -0.15 -25.35
CA THR A 159 -14.17 -0.56 -26.66
C THR A 159 -13.11 -1.24 -27.54
N ARG A 160 -11.85 -0.79 -27.50
CA ARG A 160 -10.75 -1.44 -28.24
C ARG A 160 -10.42 -2.85 -27.76
N PHE A 161 -10.73 -3.21 -26.51
CA PHE A 161 -10.48 -4.54 -25.96
C PHE A 161 -11.68 -5.49 -26.06
N THR A 162 -12.85 -4.98 -26.47
CA THR A 162 -14.09 -5.77 -26.58
C THR A 162 -14.36 -6.26 -28.02
N ASN A 163 -13.53 -5.82 -28.99
CA ASN A 163 -13.51 -6.35 -30.37
C ASN A 163 -12.34 -7.31 -30.55
#